data_AF-A0A382XAP4-F1
#
_entry.id   AF-A0A382XAP4-F1
#
_cell.length_a   1.000
_cell.length_b   1.000
_cell.length_c   1.000
_cell.angle_alpha   90.00
_cell.angle_beta   90.00
_cell.angle_gamma   90.00
#
_symmetry.space_group_name_H-M   'P 1'
#
loop_
_entity.id
_entity.type
_entity.pdbx_description
1 polymer ?
#
loop_
_entity_poly.entity_id
_entity_poly.type
_entity_poly.pdbx_seq_one_letter_code
_entity_poly.pdbx_strand_id
1 'polypeptide(L)'
;IFALNVTDHIACSIGGEVPVLIYAAEEGRVRALSGQGRAPWSQEAIDWYMQNGIPAAPDIKMAPVPSVVDLCITLLQIYGTMTLAQVTAPVLSLLDEAQEDWHPRLAHTLRRMVEEESLTTGSRQVRLQAACDRFYGRHATRNDIAEELEAYYIEKGGFLRRQDLARHITTIEEPVAADYRGYTVCKCGPWTQGPSLCQALRLLEGFDLTAMGHLSADSIHHAVEALKLAFADRDAYYGDPQFTGVPMSSLLSDRYTEVRRTLIDAQLASDT
;
A
#
# COMPACT_ATOMS: atom_id res chain seq x y z
N ILE A 1 12.08 -0.13 5.13
CA ILE A 1 11.28 0.86 4.37
C ILE A 1 12.06 2.17 4.24
N PHE A 2 12.31 2.94 5.30
CA PHE A 2 13.03 4.24 5.15
C PHE A 2 14.38 4.18 4.41
N ALA A 3 15.19 3.14 4.59
CA ALA A 3 16.43 3.00 3.83
C ALA A 3 16.19 2.81 2.31
N LEU A 4 15.14 2.09 1.92
CA LEU A 4 14.75 1.89 0.52
C LEU A 4 14.32 3.21 -0.14
N ASN A 5 13.77 4.15 0.64
CA ASN A 5 13.48 5.51 0.17
C ASN A 5 14.72 6.26 -0.31
N VAL A 6 15.93 5.73 -0.04
CA VAL A 6 17.20 6.26 -0.51
C VAL A 6 17.85 5.33 -1.52
N THR A 7 18.07 4.06 -1.12
CA THR A 7 18.84 3.11 -1.92
C THR A 7 18.10 2.57 -3.14
N ASP A 8 16.77 2.66 -3.15
CA ASP A 8 15.90 2.19 -4.23
C ASP A 8 14.75 3.19 -4.48
N HIS A 9 15.10 4.48 -4.48
CA HIS A 9 14.15 5.60 -4.49
C HIS A 9 13.24 5.65 -5.74
N ILE A 10 13.61 4.94 -6.82
CA ILE A 10 12.81 4.79 -8.03
C ILE A 10 11.62 3.86 -7.78
N ALA A 11 11.79 2.80 -6.99
CA ALA A 11 10.74 1.83 -6.70
C ALA A 11 10.01 2.11 -5.38
N CYS A 12 10.68 2.70 -4.39
CA CYS A 12 10.13 2.99 -3.07
C CYS A 12 10.55 4.40 -2.66
N SER A 13 9.62 5.32 -2.44
CA SER A 13 9.93 6.69 -2.00
C SER A 13 9.09 7.09 -0.80
N ILE A 14 9.56 8.07 -0.02
CA ILE A 14 8.78 8.60 1.12
C ILE A 14 7.45 9.23 0.69
N GLY A 15 7.39 9.70 -0.56
CA GLY A 15 6.21 10.31 -1.17
C GLY A 15 5.19 9.29 -1.70
N GLY A 16 5.52 8.00 -1.68
CA GLY A 16 4.72 6.94 -2.28
C GLY A 16 3.86 6.17 -1.28
N GLU A 17 3.72 4.88 -1.58
CA GLU A 17 2.81 3.94 -0.92
C GLU A 17 3.54 2.63 -0.58
N VAL A 18 3.13 1.98 0.50
CA VAL A 18 3.73 0.71 0.93
C VAL A 18 2.71 -0.15 1.70
N PRO A 19 1.89 -0.95 1.02
CA PRO A 19 1.05 -1.95 1.67
C PRO A 19 1.89 -2.97 2.45
N VAL A 20 1.50 -3.32 3.68
CA VAL A 20 2.24 -4.28 4.50
C VAL A 20 1.33 -5.38 5.03
N LEU A 21 1.80 -6.62 4.95
CA LEU A 21 1.30 -7.72 5.78
C LEU A 21 2.32 -7.99 6.88
N ILE A 22 1.85 -8.14 8.11
CA ILE A 22 2.68 -8.51 9.26
C ILE A 22 2.07 -9.70 9.98
N TYR A 23 2.89 -10.67 10.35
CA TYR A 23 2.48 -11.71 11.31
C TYR A 23 2.66 -11.17 12.73
N ALA A 24 1.55 -10.81 13.38
CA ALA A 24 1.53 -10.34 14.75
C ALA A 24 1.64 -11.56 15.69
N ALA A 25 2.89 -11.88 16.09
CA ALA A 25 3.19 -13.10 16.84
C ALA A 25 2.42 -13.21 18.17
N GLU A 26 2.21 -12.10 18.88
CA GLU A 26 1.43 -12.08 20.12
C GLU A 26 -0.05 -12.41 19.90
N GLU A 27 -0.59 -12.06 18.73
CA GLU A 27 -1.97 -12.38 18.32
C GLU A 27 -2.08 -13.74 17.61
N GLY A 28 -0.95 -14.34 17.23
CA GLY A 28 -0.89 -15.58 16.46
C GLY A 28 -1.46 -15.49 15.04
N ARG A 29 -1.58 -14.28 14.46
CA ARG A 29 -2.26 -14.06 13.17
C ARG A 29 -1.64 -12.96 12.31
N VAL A 30 -1.98 -12.96 11.02
CA VAL A 30 -1.55 -11.94 10.06
C VAL A 30 -2.49 -10.74 10.12
N ARG A 31 -1.94 -9.52 10.05
CA ARG A 31 -2.67 -8.26 9.89
C ARG A 31 -2.23 -7.56 8.60
N ALA A 32 -3.15 -6.85 7.95
CA ALA A 32 -2.86 -6.00 6.81
C ALA A 32 -2.85 -4.54 7.25
N LEU A 33 -1.84 -3.78 6.84
CA LEU A 33 -1.78 -2.34 7.03
C LEU A 33 -1.91 -1.66 5.67
N SER A 34 -2.90 -0.77 5.56
CA SER A 34 -3.17 -0.01 4.33
C SER A 34 -2.24 1.20 4.25
N GLY A 35 -1.04 0.97 3.74
CA GLY A 35 -0.13 2.04 3.30
C GLY A 35 -0.47 2.52 1.90
N GLN A 36 -1.75 2.80 1.63
CA GLN A 36 -2.21 3.44 0.40
C GLN A 36 -2.45 4.92 0.64
N GLY A 37 -1.92 5.74 -0.25
CA GLY A 37 -2.20 7.15 -0.32
C GLY A 37 -3.62 7.40 -0.83
N ARG A 38 -4.21 8.50 -0.38
CA ARG A 38 -5.56 8.89 -0.82
C ARG A 38 -5.47 9.91 -1.96
N ALA A 39 -6.47 9.88 -2.83
CA ALA A 39 -6.69 10.95 -3.80
C ALA A 39 -7.03 12.28 -3.08
N PRO A 40 -6.77 13.44 -3.71
CA PRO A 40 -7.20 14.74 -3.19
C PRO A 40 -8.71 14.78 -2.90
N TRP A 41 -9.11 15.42 -1.81
CA TRP A 41 -10.52 15.49 -1.38
C TRP A 41 -11.34 16.56 -2.12
N SER A 42 -10.68 17.55 -2.74
CA SER A 42 -11.35 18.66 -3.41
C SER A 42 -12.26 18.17 -4.55
N GLN A 43 -13.49 18.69 -4.59
CA GLN A 43 -14.44 18.37 -5.67
C GLN A 43 -13.90 18.82 -7.02
N GLU A 44 -13.23 19.97 -7.08
CA GLU A 44 -12.60 20.48 -8.29
C GLU A 44 -11.52 19.52 -8.81
N ALA A 45 -10.73 18.94 -7.91
CA ALA A 45 -9.74 17.92 -8.28
C ALA A 45 -10.42 16.65 -8.81
N ILE A 46 -11.45 16.17 -8.11
CA ILE A 46 -12.23 14.99 -8.53
C ILE A 46 -12.83 15.21 -9.92
N ASP A 47 -13.49 16.35 -10.15
CA ASP A 47 -14.09 16.70 -11.44
C ASP A 47 -13.03 16.76 -12.54
N TRP A 48 -11.85 17.30 -12.23
CA TRP A 48 -10.72 17.32 -13.16
C TRP A 48 -10.25 15.91 -13.53
N TYR A 49 -10.06 15.01 -12.56
CA TYR A 49 -9.64 13.63 -12.83
C TYR A 49 -10.71 12.82 -13.58
N MET A 50 -11.99 13.04 -13.29
CA MET A 50 -13.08 12.38 -14.02
C MET A 50 -13.14 12.82 -15.49
N GLN A 51 -12.73 14.05 -15.79
CA GLN A 51 -12.68 14.56 -17.16
C GLN A 51 -11.39 14.21 -17.90
N ASN A 52 -10.25 14.20 -17.21
CA ASN A 52 -8.92 14.12 -17.85
C ASN A 52 -8.19 12.80 -17.60
N GLY A 53 -8.64 11.99 -16.65
CA GLY A 53 -7.92 10.81 -16.17
C GLY A 53 -6.66 11.17 -15.37
N ILE A 54 -5.92 10.14 -14.96
CA ILE A 54 -4.57 10.31 -14.39
C ILE A 54 -3.61 10.57 -15.56
N PRO A 55 -2.73 11.60 -15.48
CA PRO A 55 -1.75 11.86 -16.52
C PRO A 55 -0.87 10.64 -16.84
N ALA A 56 -0.70 10.35 -18.13
CA ALA A 56 0.15 9.24 -18.58
C ALA A 56 1.66 9.57 -18.57
N ALA A 57 1.99 10.86 -18.68
CA ALA A 57 3.36 11.38 -18.55
C ALA A 57 3.60 11.87 -17.11
N PRO A 58 4.86 11.91 -16.64
CA PRO A 58 5.17 12.37 -15.29
C PRO A 58 4.59 13.76 -14.99
N ASP A 59 3.65 13.82 -14.04
CA ASP A 59 3.01 15.04 -13.56
C ASP A 59 2.72 14.91 -12.06
N ILE A 60 2.79 16.00 -11.31
CA ILE A 60 2.54 16.00 -9.86
C ILE A 60 1.10 15.56 -9.51
N LYS A 61 0.14 15.68 -10.43
CA LYS A 61 -1.24 15.20 -10.26
C LYS A 61 -1.33 13.67 -10.22
N MET A 62 -0.26 12.94 -10.53
CA MET A 62 -0.21 11.49 -10.31
C MET A 62 0.02 11.14 -8.84
N ALA A 63 0.51 12.08 -8.02
CA ALA A 63 0.89 11.81 -6.65
C ALA A 63 -0.36 11.67 -5.74
N PRO A 64 -0.50 10.54 -5.03
CA PRO A 64 -1.46 10.45 -3.94
C PRO A 64 -0.89 11.14 -2.69
N VAL A 65 -1.70 11.26 -1.63
CA VAL A 65 -1.17 11.63 -0.31
C VAL A 65 -0.07 10.64 0.10
N PRO A 66 1.16 11.08 0.44
CA PRO A 66 2.23 10.18 0.88
C PRO A 66 1.81 9.34 2.08
N SER A 67 1.89 8.02 2.00
CA SER A 67 1.44 7.13 3.09
C SER A 67 2.56 6.40 3.82
N VAL A 68 3.77 6.39 3.25
CA VAL A 68 4.92 5.65 3.78
C VAL A 68 5.26 6.06 5.22
N VAL A 69 5.15 7.35 5.54
CA VAL A 69 5.47 7.87 6.87
C VAL A 69 4.48 7.39 7.91
N ASP A 70 3.18 7.60 7.69
CA ASP A 70 2.13 7.19 8.63
C ASP A 70 2.16 5.67 8.85
N LEU A 71 2.38 4.88 7.80
CA LEU A 71 2.50 3.43 7.91
C LEU A 71 3.73 3.02 8.74
N CYS A 72 4.91 3.59 8.46
CA CYS A 72 6.10 3.27 9.23
C CYS A 72 5.95 3.65 10.71
N ILE A 73 5.33 4.79 11.02
CA ILE A 73 5.06 5.20 12.39
C ILE A 73 4.06 4.26 13.06
N THR A 74 2.98 3.89 12.37
CA THR A 74 1.98 2.93 12.86
C THR A 74 2.62 1.59 13.21
N LEU A 75 3.50 1.08 12.34
CA LEU A 75 4.26 -0.14 12.60
C LEU A 75 5.16 0.00 13.84
N LEU A 76 5.85 1.13 14.02
CA LEU A 76 6.72 1.36 15.18
C LEU A 76 5.94 1.51 16.49
N GLN A 77 4.78 2.16 16.43
CA GLN A 77 3.93 2.35 17.60
C GLN A 77 3.40 1.02 18.14
N ILE A 78 2.98 0.12 17.25
CA ILE A 78 2.24 -1.11 17.58
C ILE A 78 3.18 -2.31 17.72
N TYR A 79 4.06 -2.51 16.74
CA TYR A 79 4.91 -3.71 16.65
C TYR A 79 6.40 -3.42 16.88
N GLY A 80 6.79 -2.14 16.91
CA GLY A 80 8.18 -1.72 17.10
C GLY A 80 8.60 -1.60 18.56
N THR A 81 9.91 -1.55 18.76
CA THR A 81 10.53 -1.29 20.07
C THR A 81 11.42 -0.05 20.07
N MET A 82 11.87 0.40 18.90
CA MET A 82 12.81 1.50 18.69
C MET A 82 12.10 2.85 18.54
N THR A 83 12.84 3.94 18.76
CA THR A 83 12.41 5.31 18.47
C THR A 83 12.54 5.63 16.98
N LEU A 84 11.89 6.71 16.51
CA LEU A 84 12.08 7.22 15.16
C LEU A 84 13.55 7.56 14.92
N ALA A 85 14.18 8.27 15.87
CA ALA A 85 15.60 8.62 15.79
C ALA A 85 16.50 7.40 15.53
N GLN A 86 16.26 6.29 16.21
CA GLN A 86 17.07 5.08 16.07
C GLN A 86 16.87 4.42 14.69
N VAL A 87 15.65 4.36 14.17
CA VAL A 87 15.38 3.71 12.88
C VAL A 87 15.77 4.58 11.67
N THR A 88 15.78 5.90 11.83
CA THR A 88 16.22 6.83 10.77
C THR A 88 17.71 7.14 10.82
N ALA A 89 18.43 6.85 11.91
CA ALA A 89 19.86 7.11 12.02
C ALA A 89 20.71 6.58 10.84
N PRO A 90 20.59 5.30 10.42
CA PRO A 90 21.35 4.82 9.26
C PRO A 90 20.92 5.52 7.95
N VAL A 91 19.65 5.91 7.84
CA VAL A 91 19.12 6.60 6.65
C VAL A 91 19.66 8.02 6.56
N LEU A 92 19.74 8.72 7.70
CA LEU A 92 20.35 10.05 7.79
C LEU A 92 21.85 9.98 7.46
N SER A 93 22.56 8.95 7.91
CA SER A 93 23.98 8.74 7.53
C SER A 93 24.15 8.63 6.01
N LEU A 94 23.28 7.88 5.33
CA LEU A 94 23.31 7.76 3.86
C LEU A 94 23.00 9.10 3.18
N LEU A 95 22.02 9.84 3.71
CA LEU A 95 21.62 11.13 3.13
C LEU A 95 22.68 12.21 3.32
N ASP A 96 23.46 12.14 4.40
CA ASP A 96 24.53 13.09 4.71
C ASP A 96 25.77 12.95 3.83
N GLU A 97 25.93 11.81 3.17
CA GLU A 97 26.93 11.65 2.10
C GLU A 97 26.55 12.42 0.82
N ALA A 98 25.30 12.92 0.73
CA ALA A 98 24.81 13.91 -0.24
C ALA A 98 25.19 13.65 -1.71
N GLN A 99 24.78 12.49 -2.23
CA GLN A 99 25.04 12.08 -3.62
C GLN A 99 24.05 12.66 -4.64
N GLU A 100 22.89 13.16 -4.20
CA GLU A 100 21.83 13.68 -5.07
C GLU A 100 21.22 14.97 -4.50
N ASP A 101 20.72 15.86 -5.37
CA ASP A 101 20.17 17.17 -5.00
C ASP A 101 18.96 17.10 -4.05
N TRP A 102 18.24 15.98 -4.05
CA TRP A 102 17.09 15.76 -3.19
C TRP A 102 17.47 15.21 -1.81
N HIS A 103 18.68 14.66 -1.62
CA HIS A 103 19.12 14.09 -0.33
C HIS A 103 19.02 15.11 0.82
N PRO A 104 19.52 16.35 0.69
CA PRO A 104 19.44 17.32 1.79
C PRO A 104 18.01 17.65 2.19
N ARG A 105 17.07 17.64 1.23
CA ARG A 105 15.65 17.91 1.48
C ARG A 105 15.01 16.78 2.28
N LEU A 106 15.27 15.52 1.90
CA LEU A 106 14.78 14.38 2.66
C LEU A 106 15.39 14.32 4.06
N ALA A 107 16.70 14.58 4.18
CA ALA A 107 17.38 14.64 5.47
C ALA A 107 16.78 15.71 6.37
N HIS A 108 16.47 16.89 5.82
CA HIS A 108 15.81 17.97 6.53
C HIS A 108 14.44 17.52 7.09
N THR A 109 13.60 16.89 6.28
CA THR A 109 12.31 16.35 6.69
C THR A 109 12.44 15.34 7.84
N LEU A 110 13.32 14.34 7.69
CA LEU A 110 13.53 13.31 8.72
C LEU A 110 14.06 13.91 10.03
N ARG A 111 15.00 14.87 9.95
CA ARG A 111 15.54 15.56 11.13
C ARG A 111 14.47 16.34 11.88
N ARG A 112 13.55 17.01 11.20
CA ARG A 112 12.43 17.73 11.84
C ARG A 112 11.47 16.78 12.56
N MET A 113 11.20 15.61 11.98
CA MET A 113 10.41 14.60 12.66
C MET A 113 11.12 14.06 13.90
N VAL A 114 12.43 13.79 13.82
CA VAL A 114 13.24 13.35 14.97
C VAL A 114 13.34 14.43 16.04
N GLU A 115 13.47 15.70 15.65
CA GLU A 115 13.41 16.85 16.55
C GLU A 115 12.09 16.83 17.33
N GLU A 116 10.96 16.66 16.64
CA GLU A 116 9.64 16.62 17.29
C GLU A 116 9.49 15.45 18.26
N GLU A 117 9.98 14.26 17.88
CA GLU A 117 10.03 13.10 18.79
C GLU A 117 10.82 13.44 20.06
N SER A 118 11.92 14.19 19.95
CA SER A 118 12.77 14.55 21.10
C SER A 118 12.18 15.63 22.01
N LEU A 119 11.43 16.58 21.45
CA LEU A 119 10.81 17.68 22.19
C LEU A 119 9.52 17.25 22.91
N THR A 120 8.84 16.25 22.37
CA THR A 120 7.57 15.77 22.92
C THR A 120 7.80 14.96 24.19
N THR A 121 7.04 15.27 25.25
CA THR A 121 7.06 14.50 26.51
C THR A 121 5.99 13.40 26.49
N GLY A 122 6.17 12.36 27.30
CA GLY A 122 5.22 11.24 27.41
C GLY A 122 5.76 9.92 26.87
N SER A 123 4.86 8.99 26.55
CA SER A 123 5.20 7.63 26.09
C SER A 123 5.85 7.65 24.70
N ARG A 124 6.51 6.55 24.32
CA ARG A 124 7.08 6.39 22.96
C ARG A 124 6.01 6.62 21.89
N GLN A 125 4.82 6.08 22.10
CA GLN A 125 3.70 6.20 21.16
C GLN A 125 3.28 7.66 20.96
N VAL A 126 3.20 8.45 22.04
CA VAL A 126 2.88 9.88 21.98
C VAL A 126 3.94 10.66 21.20
N ARG A 127 5.22 10.38 21.46
CA ARG A 127 6.33 11.06 20.75
C ARG A 127 6.40 10.70 19.27
N LEU A 128 6.19 9.43 18.93
CA LEU A 128 6.08 8.96 17.55
C LEU A 128 4.88 9.61 16.83
N GLN A 129 3.74 9.73 17.52
CA GLN A 129 2.56 10.38 16.97
C GLN A 129 2.82 11.86 16.69
N ALA A 130 3.44 12.59 17.61
CA ALA A 130 3.76 14.00 17.41
C ALA A 130 4.68 14.23 16.20
N ALA A 131 5.70 13.38 16.03
CA ALA A 131 6.57 13.41 14.85
C ALA A 131 5.80 13.17 13.53
N CYS A 132 4.84 12.24 13.54
CA CYS A 132 3.95 11.99 12.41
C CYS A 132 3.02 13.18 12.15
N ASP A 133 2.43 13.75 13.20
CA ASP A 133 1.49 14.86 13.12
C ASP A 133 2.15 16.13 12.55
N ARG A 134 3.43 16.36 12.85
CA ARG A 134 4.21 17.43 12.22
C ARG A 134 4.39 17.23 10.71
N PHE A 135 4.60 15.99 10.26
CA PHE A 135 4.68 15.65 8.84
C PHE A 135 3.35 15.90 8.11
N TYR A 136 2.24 15.45 8.69
CA TYR A 136 0.92 15.49 8.06
C TYR A 136 0.12 16.76 8.34
N GLY A 137 0.64 17.70 9.13
CA GLY A 137 -0.02 18.97 9.39
C GLY A 137 -1.14 18.88 10.45
N ARG A 138 -1.08 17.84 11.30
CA ARG A 138 -2.00 17.62 12.43
C ARG A 138 -1.50 18.21 13.75
N HIS A 139 -0.25 18.66 13.79
CA HIS A 139 0.33 19.24 14.99
C HIS A 139 -0.31 20.61 15.30
N ALA A 140 -0.35 21.00 16.58
CA ALA A 140 -1.03 22.25 16.97
C ALA A 140 -0.31 23.52 16.44
N THR A 141 1.02 23.48 16.34
CA THR A 141 1.84 24.69 16.09
C THR A 141 3.03 24.50 15.14
N ARG A 142 3.34 23.26 14.75
CA ARG A 142 4.54 22.92 13.96
C ARG A 142 4.11 22.04 12.79
N ASN A 143 3.62 22.67 11.73
CA ASN A 143 3.12 22.01 10.52
C ASN A 143 3.97 22.35 9.29
N ASP A 144 5.20 22.76 9.55
CA ASP A 144 6.16 23.27 8.59
C ASP A 144 6.43 22.29 7.43
N ILE A 145 6.51 20.99 7.72
CA ILE A 145 6.67 19.97 6.67
C ILE A 145 5.45 19.92 5.75
N ALA A 146 4.23 19.90 6.32
CA ALA A 146 2.99 19.86 5.54
C ALA A 146 2.77 21.16 4.74
N GLU A 147 3.17 22.31 5.30
CA GLU A 147 3.14 23.61 4.63
C GLU A 147 4.09 23.65 3.42
N GLU A 148 5.31 23.13 3.57
CA GLU A 148 6.28 23.01 2.47
C GLU A 148 5.78 22.07 1.37
N LEU A 149 5.18 20.93 1.74
CA LEU A 149 4.58 19.99 0.78
C LEU A 149 3.41 20.63 0.02
N GLU A 150 2.49 21.31 0.69
CA GLU A 150 1.38 22.01 0.04
C GLU A 150 1.88 23.11 -0.90
N ALA A 151 2.85 23.92 -0.48
CA ALA A 151 3.45 24.94 -1.33
C ALA A 151 4.05 24.33 -2.60
N TYR A 152 4.78 23.21 -2.45
CA TYR A 152 5.34 22.49 -3.59
C TYR A 152 4.26 21.91 -4.52
N TYR A 153 3.21 21.30 -3.96
CA TYR A 153 2.09 20.80 -4.77
C TYR A 153 1.43 21.93 -5.56
N ILE A 154 1.14 23.07 -4.93
CA ILE A 154 0.57 24.24 -5.62
C ILE A 154 1.51 24.74 -6.71
N GLU A 155 2.81 24.91 -6.42
CA GLU A 155 3.82 25.38 -7.37
C GLU A 155 3.90 24.48 -8.61
N LYS A 156 3.82 23.16 -8.43
CA LYS A 156 3.86 22.18 -9.52
C LYS A 156 2.50 21.96 -10.19
N GLY A 157 1.43 22.63 -9.73
CA GLY A 157 0.08 22.49 -10.28
C GLY A 157 -0.64 21.21 -9.85
N GLY A 158 -0.30 20.66 -8.68
CA GLY A 158 -0.96 19.52 -8.04
C GLY A 158 -2.14 19.93 -7.17
N PHE A 159 -3.02 18.96 -6.89
CA PHE A 159 -4.28 19.20 -6.19
C PHE A 159 -4.23 18.93 -4.68
N LEU A 160 -3.21 18.20 -4.20
CA LEU A 160 -3.06 17.92 -2.78
C LEU A 160 -2.90 19.20 -1.95
N ARG A 161 -3.60 19.25 -0.81
CA ARG A 161 -3.57 20.32 0.17
C ARG A 161 -3.27 19.76 1.55
N ARG A 162 -2.92 20.62 2.51
CA ARG A 162 -2.67 20.20 3.91
C ARG A 162 -3.85 19.45 4.51
N GLN A 163 -5.08 19.79 4.13
CA GLN A 163 -6.26 19.06 4.60
C GLN A 163 -6.28 17.59 4.14
N ASP A 164 -5.70 17.28 2.97
CA ASP A 164 -5.60 15.91 2.47
C ASP A 164 -4.52 15.15 3.23
N LEU A 165 -3.37 15.80 3.47
CA LEU A 165 -2.31 15.27 4.34
C LEU A 165 -2.86 14.97 5.75
N ALA A 166 -3.54 15.93 6.37
CA ALA A 166 -4.01 15.80 7.74
C ALA A 166 -5.07 14.70 7.92
N ARG A 167 -5.87 14.42 6.88
CA ARG A 167 -6.88 13.35 6.87
C ARG A 167 -6.28 11.95 6.67
N HIS A 168 -5.04 11.84 6.21
CA HIS A 168 -4.45 10.55 5.94
C HIS A 168 -4.14 9.79 7.23
N ILE A 169 -4.60 8.54 7.27
CA ILE A 169 -4.33 7.58 8.34
C ILE A 169 -4.11 6.21 7.71
N THR A 170 -3.19 5.44 8.29
CA THR A 170 -2.97 4.03 7.99
C THR A 170 -3.99 3.20 8.75
N THR A 171 -4.80 2.42 8.03
CA THR A 171 -5.73 1.47 8.64
C THR A 171 -5.08 0.11 8.86
N ILE A 172 -5.54 -0.60 9.90
CA ILE A 172 -5.12 -1.97 10.19
C ILE A 172 -6.33 -2.87 10.06
N GLU A 173 -6.25 -3.81 9.13
CA GLU A 173 -7.35 -4.59 8.61
C GLU A 173 -7.07 -6.09 8.76
N GLU A 174 -8.12 -6.89 8.63
CA GLU A 174 -7.94 -8.32 8.40
C GLU A 174 -7.44 -8.54 6.96
N PRO A 175 -6.47 -9.43 6.74
CA PRO A 175 -6.04 -9.77 5.40
C PRO A 175 -7.15 -10.53 4.66
N VAL A 176 -7.15 -10.43 3.35
CA VAL A 176 -7.85 -11.43 2.52
C VAL A 176 -7.04 -12.71 2.55
N ALA A 177 -7.67 -13.83 2.84
CA ALA A 177 -7.00 -15.11 2.93
C ALA A 177 -7.70 -16.20 2.12
N ALA A 178 -6.93 -17.15 1.60
CA ALA A 178 -7.44 -18.40 1.05
C ALA A 178 -6.55 -19.55 1.50
N ASP A 179 -7.17 -20.67 1.86
CA ASP A 179 -6.45 -21.92 2.06
C ASP A 179 -6.15 -22.58 0.72
N TYR A 180 -4.97 -23.17 0.62
CA TYR A 180 -4.50 -23.91 -0.54
C TYR A 180 -3.58 -25.04 -0.08
N ARG A 181 -4.05 -26.29 -0.19
CA ARG A 181 -3.24 -27.50 0.05
C ARG A 181 -2.47 -27.51 1.39
N GLY A 182 -3.14 -27.11 2.47
CA GLY A 182 -2.58 -27.09 3.83
C GLY A 182 -1.84 -25.80 4.22
N TYR A 183 -1.80 -24.80 3.33
CA TYR A 183 -1.27 -23.47 3.61
C TYR A 183 -2.39 -22.43 3.59
N THR A 184 -2.30 -21.41 4.45
CA THR A 184 -3.12 -20.20 4.36
C THR A 184 -2.31 -19.10 3.68
N VAL A 185 -2.81 -18.61 2.55
CA VAL A 185 -2.18 -17.52 1.78
C VAL A 185 -2.91 -16.22 2.08
N CYS A 186 -2.20 -15.26 2.67
CA CYS A 186 -2.73 -13.95 3.03
C CYS A 186 -2.30 -12.87 2.03
N LYS A 187 -3.24 -11.99 1.68
CA LYS A 187 -3.06 -10.82 0.81
C LYS A 187 -3.72 -9.59 1.45
N CYS A 188 -3.27 -8.40 1.06
CA CYS A 188 -3.95 -7.15 1.41
C CYS A 188 -5.37 -7.11 0.84
N GLY A 189 -6.18 -6.14 1.28
CA GLY A 189 -7.54 -5.94 0.84
C GLY A 189 -7.70 -5.66 -0.66
N PRO A 190 -8.95 -5.57 -1.15
CA PRO A 190 -9.27 -5.37 -2.57
C PRO A 190 -8.95 -3.95 -3.09
N TRP A 191 -8.50 -3.05 -2.22
CA TRP A 191 -7.80 -1.83 -2.60
C TRP A 191 -6.42 -2.12 -3.22
N THR A 192 -5.91 -3.36 -3.08
CA THR A 192 -4.84 -3.92 -3.93
C THR A 192 -5.41 -4.95 -4.91
N GLN A 193 -4.60 -5.33 -5.89
CA GLN A 193 -4.88 -6.48 -6.77
C GLN A 193 -4.52 -7.83 -6.13
N GLY A 194 -3.96 -7.83 -4.91
CA GLY A 194 -3.46 -9.01 -4.23
C GLY A 194 -4.46 -10.17 -4.12
N PRO A 195 -5.75 -9.92 -3.79
CA PRO A 195 -6.76 -10.97 -3.67
C PRO A 195 -6.98 -11.81 -4.93
N SER A 196 -6.59 -11.35 -6.12
CA SER A 196 -6.68 -12.17 -7.35
C SER A 196 -5.81 -13.43 -7.28
N LEU A 197 -4.69 -13.39 -6.55
CA LEU A 197 -3.90 -14.60 -6.29
C LEU A 197 -4.68 -15.60 -5.44
N CYS A 198 -5.42 -15.14 -4.42
CA CYS A 198 -6.24 -16.01 -3.58
C CYS A 198 -7.32 -16.70 -4.42
N GLN A 199 -8.01 -15.96 -5.29
CA GLN A 199 -9.01 -16.52 -6.21
C GLN A 199 -8.39 -17.57 -7.14
N ALA A 200 -7.26 -17.25 -7.79
CA ALA A 200 -6.58 -18.17 -8.69
C ALA A 200 -6.17 -19.48 -7.99
N LEU A 201 -5.66 -19.40 -6.75
CA LEU A 201 -5.31 -20.58 -5.96
C LEU A 201 -6.53 -21.44 -5.64
N ARG A 202 -7.68 -20.84 -5.29
CA ARG A 202 -8.92 -21.60 -5.05
C ARG A 202 -9.40 -22.34 -6.30
N LEU A 203 -9.28 -21.72 -7.47
CA LEU A 203 -9.58 -22.38 -8.75
C LEU A 203 -8.64 -23.56 -8.98
N LEU A 204 -7.32 -23.35 -8.81
CA LEU A 204 -6.27 -24.34 -9.03
C LEU A 204 -6.28 -25.51 -8.04
N GLU A 205 -6.92 -25.37 -6.88
CA GLU A 205 -7.01 -26.45 -5.88
C GLU A 205 -7.69 -27.71 -6.44
N GLY A 206 -8.57 -27.54 -7.43
CA GLY A 206 -9.26 -28.64 -8.11
C GLY A 206 -8.42 -29.44 -9.13
N PHE A 207 -7.18 -29.05 -9.41
CA PHE A 207 -6.33 -29.69 -10.43
C PHE A 207 -5.03 -30.24 -9.84
N ASP A 208 -4.58 -31.42 -10.28
CA ASP A 208 -3.31 -31.99 -9.84
C ASP A 208 -2.12 -31.42 -10.64
N LEU A 209 -1.70 -30.22 -10.26
CA LEU A 209 -0.56 -29.53 -10.89
C LEU A 209 0.76 -30.31 -10.71
N THR A 210 0.88 -31.15 -9.67
CA THR A 210 2.08 -31.95 -9.45
C THR A 210 2.17 -33.07 -10.49
N ALA A 211 1.06 -33.76 -10.74
CA ALA A 211 1.00 -34.79 -11.78
C ALA A 211 1.19 -34.22 -13.19
N MET A 212 0.74 -32.99 -13.45
CA MET A 212 0.98 -32.28 -14.71
C MET A 212 2.45 -31.98 -14.97
N GLY A 213 3.29 -31.92 -13.93
CA GLY A 213 4.70 -31.57 -14.01
C GLY A 213 4.96 -30.06 -14.01
N HIS A 214 6.02 -29.63 -13.32
CA HIS A 214 6.38 -28.22 -13.20
C HIS A 214 6.74 -27.61 -14.56
N LEU A 215 6.11 -26.49 -14.93
CA LEU A 215 6.29 -25.78 -16.20
C LEU A 215 5.97 -26.60 -17.44
N SER A 216 5.15 -27.65 -17.33
CA SER A 216 4.55 -28.30 -18.49
C SER A 216 3.49 -27.39 -19.13
N ALA A 217 3.17 -27.67 -20.41
CA ALA A 217 2.10 -26.97 -21.12
C ALA A 217 0.77 -27.01 -20.33
N ASP A 218 0.41 -28.17 -19.80
CA ASP A 218 -0.81 -28.36 -19.01
C ASP A 218 -0.78 -27.50 -17.74
N SER A 219 0.33 -27.51 -16.99
CA SER A 219 0.43 -26.73 -15.74
C SER A 219 0.36 -25.22 -15.99
N ILE A 220 0.98 -24.74 -17.08
CA ILE A 220 0.96 -23.33 -17.48
C ILE A 220 -0.43 -22.95 -17.95
N HIS A 221 -1.06 -23.79 -18.77
CA HIS A 221 -2.41 -23.57 -19.28
C HIS A 221 -3.41 -23.36 -18.14
N HIS A 222 -3.46 -24.28 -17.17
CA HIS A 222 -4.38 -24.17 -16.04
C HIS A 222 -4.09 -22.93 -15.18
N ALA A 223 -2.81 -22.60 -14.96
CA ALA A 223 -2.44 -21.40 -14.22
C ALA A 223 -2.89 -20.11 -14.94
N VAL A 224 -2.69 -20.03 -16.26
CA VAL A 224 -3.10 -18.89 -17.09
C VAL A 224 -4.62 -18.74 -17.10
N GLU A 225 -5.37 -19.83 -17.34
CA GLU A 225 -6.84 -19.77 -17.37
C GLU A 225 -7.43 -19.40 -15.99
N ALA A 226 -6.85 -19.91 -14.89
CA ALA A 226 -7.24 -19.49 -13.55
C ALA A 226 -6.95 -18.00 -13.28
N LEU A 227 -5.80 -17.49 -13.75
CA LEU A 227 -5.46 -16.07 -13.63
C LEU A 227 -6.37 -15.17 -14.46
N LYS A 228 -6.71 -15.56 -15.69
CA LYS A 228 -7.67 -14.82 -16.53
C LYS A 228 -9.01 -14.63 -15.82
N LEU A 229 -9.55 -15.70 -15.23
CA LEU A 229 -10.78 -15.64 -14.46
C LEU A 229 -10.64 -14.72 -13.24
N ALA A 230 -9.58 -14.87 -12.46
CA ALA A 230 -9.34 -14.02 -11.29
C ALA A 230 -9.13 -12.54 -11.64
N PHE A 231 -8.55 -12.23 -12.80
CA PHE A 231 -8.40 -10.86 -13.31
C PHE A 231 -9.69 -10.30 -13.87
N ALA A 232 -10.53 -11.12 -14.54
CA ALA A 232 -11.87 -10.69 -14.94
C ALA A 232 -12.71 -10.29 -13.71
N ASP A 233 -12.62 -11.04 -12.60
CA ASP A 233 -13.30 -10.67 -11.35
C ASP A 233 -12.70 -9.42 -10.69
N ARG A 234 -11.37 -9.25 -10.76
CA ARG A 234 -10.69 -8.03 -10.30
C ARG A 234 -11.24 -6.81 -11.04
N ASP A 235 -11.27 -6.87 -12.36
CA ASP A 235 -11.63 -5.74 -13.22
C ASP A 235 -13.11 -5.39 -13.11
N ALA A 236 -13.96 -6.38 -12.82
CA ALA A 236 -15.39 -6.18 -12.62
C ALA A 236 -15.76 -5.66 -11.22
N TYR A 237 -15.04 -6.07 -10.17
CA TYR A 237 -15.53 -5.91 -8.78
C TYR A 237 -14.58 -5.22 -7.81
N TYR A 238 -13.26 -5.20 -8.04
CA TYR A 238 -12.34 -4.67 -7.03
C TYR A 238 -12.38 -3.14 -6.98
N GLY A 239 -12.09 -2.61 -5.80
CA GLY A 239 -12.07 -1.18 -5.52
C GLY A 239 -11.86 -0.92 -4.04
N ASP A 240 -11.86 0.35 -3.65
CA ASP A 240 -11.81 0.75 -2.24
C ASP A 240 -13.15 0.42 -1.55
N PRO A 241 -13.18 -0.49 -0.55
CA PRO A 241 -14.38 -0.86 0.18
C PRO A 241 -15.09 0.31 0.90
N GLN A 242 -14.41 1.44 1.08
CA GLN A 242 -15.02 2.64 1.65
C GLN A 242 -15.96 3.35 0.67
N PHE A 243 -15.84 3.07 -0.63
CA PHE A 243 -16.60 3.73 -1.70
C PHE A 243 -17.46 2.78 -2.52
N THR A 244 -17.10 1.50 -2.61
CA THR A 244 -17.85 0.50 -3.37
C THR A 244 -18.01 -0.81 -2.60
N GLY A 245 -19.12 -1.50 -2.82
CA GLY A 245 -19.36 -2.82 -2.23
C GLY A 245 -18.57 -3.90 -2.95
N VAL A 246 -17.40 -4.28 -2.41
CA VAL A 246 -16.60 -5.39 -2.96
C VAL A 246 -17.05 -6.73 -2.36
N PRO A 247 -17.61 -7.67 -3.15
CA PRO A 247 -18.20 -8.91 -2.64
C PRO A 247 -17.14 -10.00 -2.35
N MET A 248 -16.08 -9.68 -1.60
CA MET A 248 -14.92 -10.57 -1.40
C MET A 248 -15.27 -11.94 -0.83
N SER A 249 -16.21 -12.02 0.11
CA SER A 249 -16.66 -13.29 0.68
C SER A 249 -17.35 -14.19 -0.36
N SER A 250 -18.10 -13.60 -1.29
CA SER A 250 -18.73 -14.32 -2.39
C SER A 250 -17.69 -14.78 -3.42
N LEU A 251 -16.76 -13.90 -3.80
CA LEU A 251 -15.70 -14.19 -4.78
C LEU A 251 -14.75 -15.31 -4.32
N LEU A 252 -14.57 -15.48 -3.01
CA LEU A 252 -13.74 -16.54 -2.43
C LEU A 252 -14.54 -17.74 -1.91
N SER A 253 -15.87 -17.76 -2.11
CA SER A 253 -16.70 -18.86 -1.65
C SER A 253 -16.48 -20.13 -2.47
N ASP A 254 -16.69 -21.29 -1.83
CA ASP A 254 -16.60 -22.60 -2.49
C ASP A 254 -17.57 -22.69 -3.67
N ARG A 255 -18.83 -22.26 -3.46
CA ARG A 255 -19.85 -22.23 -4.50
C ARG A 255 -19.43 -21.43 -5.74
N TYR A 256 -18.86 -20.23 -5.54
CA TYR A 256 -18.43 -19.40 -6.67
C TYR A 256 -17.23 -20.05 -7.37
N THR A 257 -16.27 -20.55 -6.59
CA THR A 257 -15.08 -21.24 -7.10
C THR A 257 -15.46 -22.45 -7.96
N GLU A 258 -16.42 -23.27 -7.53
CA GLU A 258 -16.91 -24.43 -8.28
C GLU A 258 -17.49 -24.02 -9.63
N VAL A 259 -18.34 -22.99 -9.68
CA VAL A 259 -18.92 -22.48 -10.94
C VAL A 259 -17.84 -21.90 -11.85
N ARG A 260 -16.90 -21.12 -11.31
CA ARG A 260 -15.84 -20.50 -12.12
C ARG A 260 -14.86 -21.54 -12.67
N ARG A 261 -14.55 -22.59 -11.90
CA ARG A 261 -13.60 -23.64 -12.29
C ARG A 261 -14.06 -24.40 -13.54
N THR A 262 -15.37 -24.56 -13.77
CA THR A 262 -15.88 -25.25 -14.98
C THR A 262 -15.59 -24.49 -16.28
N LEU A 263 -15.15 -23.23 -16.18
CA LEU A 263 -14.77 -22.41 -17.35
C LEU A 263 -13.32 -22.67 -17.79
N ILE A 264 -12.54 -23.43 -17.02
CA ILE A 264 -11.19 -23.84 -17.40
C ILE A 264 -11.31 -25.12 -18.24
N ASP A 265 -11.27 -24.97 -19.55
CA ASP A 265 -11.16 -26.10 -20.49
C ASP A 265 -9.69 -26.56 -20.52
N ALA A 266 -9.44 -27.86 -20.39
CA ALA A 266 -8.08 -28.40 -20.32
C ALA A 266 -7.32 -28.37 -21.67
N GLN A 267 -8.00 -28.10 -22.78
CA GLN A 267 -7.45 -28.18 -24.14
C GLN A 267 -7.64 -26.88 -24.94
N LEU A 268 -8.53 -25.99 -24.51
CA LEU A 268 -8.84 -24.74 -25.21
C LEU A 268 -8.66 -23.53 -24.28
N ALA A 269 -7.90 -22.54 -24.74
CA ALA A 269 -7.78 -21.27 -24.02
C ALA A 269 -9.03 -20.41 -24.25
N SER A 270 -9.49 -19.74 -23.20
CA SER A 270 -10.56 -18.75 -23.29
C SER A 270 -10.10 -17.48 -24.02
N ASP A 271 -11.03 -16.84 -24.75
CA ASP A 271 -10.82 -15.57 -25.48
C ASP A 271 -10.71 -14.34 -24.57
N THR A 272 -10.84 -14.51 -23.25
CA THR A 272 -10.71 -13.46 -22.23
C THR A 272 -9.29 -12.95 -22.07
#